data_AF-A0A2P5I2S8-F1
#
_entry.id   AF-A0A2P5I2S8-F1
#
_cell.length_a   1.000
_cell.length_b   1.000
_cell.length_c   1.000
_cell.angle_alpha   90.00
_cell.angle_beta   90.00
_cell.angle_gamma   90.00
#
_symmetry.space_group_name_H-M   'P 1'
#
loop_
_entity.id
_entity.type
_entity.pdbx_description
1 polymer ?
#
loop_
_entity_poly.entity_id
_entity_poly.type
_entity_poly.pdbx_seq_one_letter_code
_entity_poly.pdbx_strand_id
1 'polypeptide(L)'
;MLNKKSPTESIAQSMSGPGLMPLVEIQLEAQGRSRRLCASQTELRAILERHEATIQNRWSKKTKTQRQAILLTAWPNMATAHRPDHEAIRSWGRQNPDSTDLRQAVRDISANSTGLEYRELFIWPYINQEDLSQPKILLLLLSARGRHDPCDFAAADFEAMCLGICLCVIQTNCHAKSTMILNGAVGPDNYGKLLAWDEHPDAHY
;
A
#
# COMPACT_ATOMS: atom_id res chain seq x y z
N MET A 1 -21.00 50.12 4.48
CA MET A 1 -21.44 48.73 4.24
C MET A 1 -20.21 47.82 4.34
N LEU A 2 -19.96 47.26 5.52
CA LEU A 2 -18.86 46.31 5.75
C LEU A 2 -19.45 44.91 5.62
N ASN A 3 -19.11 44.22 4.52
CA ASN A 3 -19.55 42.87 4.25
C ASN A 3 -18.84 41.92 5.23
N LYS A 4 -19.51 41.59 6.34
CA LYS A 4 -19.01 40.59 7.31
C LYS A 4 -19.16 39.22 6.64
N LYS A 5 -18.05 38.64 6.19
CA LYS A 5 -17.99 37.23 5.77
C LYS A 5 -18.56 36.34 6.87
N SER A 6 -19.31 35.32 6.47
CA SER A 6 -19.94 34.40 7.41
C SER A 6 -18.85 33.58 8.15
N PRO A 7 -19.08 33.14 9.41
CA PRO A 7 -18.11 32.35 10.16
C PRO A 7 -17.66 31.08 9.43
N THR A 8 -18.52 30.52 8.59
CA THR A 8 -18.27 29.33 7.77
C THR A 8 -17.25 29.58 6.65
N GLU A 9 -17.25 30.76 6.03
CA GLU A 9 -16.26 31.14 5.00
C GLU A 9 -14.88 31.43 5.59
N SER A 10 -14.82 31.90 6.85
CA SER A 10 -13.57 32.16 7.56
C SER A 10 -12.84 30.88 7.98
N ILE A 11 -13.58 29.79 8.23
CA ILE A 11 -13.02 28.48 8.57
C ILE A 11 -12.50 27.76 7.31
N ALA A 12 -13.20 27.91 6.18
CA ALA A 12 -12.72 27.39 4.90
C ALA A 12 -11.40 28.06 4.45
N GLN A 13 -11.24 29.37 4.73
CA GLN A 13 -9.99 30.09 4.47
C GLN A 13 -8.85 29.76 5.45
N SER A 14 -9.14 29.22 6.64
CA SER A 14 -8.10 28.85 7.63
C SER A 14 -7.58 27.42 7.50
N MET A 15 -8.18 26.59 6.63
CA MET A 15 -7.73 25.20 6.40
C MET A 15 -6.79 25.04 5.19
N SER A 16 -6.57 26.10 4.41
CA SER A 16 -5.52 26.14 3.39
C SER A 16 -4.16 26.44 4.01
N GLY A 17 -3.63 25.48 4.77
CA GLY A 17 -2.22 25.47 5.14
C GLY A 17 -1.34 25.23 3.90
N PRO A 18 -0.11 25.79 3.85
CA PRO A 18 0.79 25.60 2.71
C PRO A 18 1.26 24.14 2.67
N GLY A 19 0.79 23.37 1.70
CA GLY A 19 1.28 22.01 1.44
C GLY A 19 0.21 20.93 1.19
N LEU A 20 -1.09 21.24 1.31
CA LEU A 20 -2.14 20.28 0.94
C LEU A 20 -2.40 20.35 -0.58
N MET A 21 -2.18 19.23 -1.27
CA MET A 21 -2.51 19.07 -2.68
C MET A 21 -4.01 19.37 -2.90
N PRO A 22 -4.39 20.21 -3.89
CA PRO A 22 -5.79 20.48 -4.22
C PRO A 22 -6.57 19.19 -4.51
N LEU A 23 -7.84 19.12 -4.11
CA LEU A 23 -8.70 17.93 -4.31
C LEU A 23 -8.69 17.42 -5.76
N VAL A 24 -8.69 18.33 -6.74
CA VAL A 24 -8.63 17.99 -8.17
C VAL A 24 -7.33 17.28 -8.54
N GLU A 25 -6.20 17.68 -7.99
CA GLU A 25 -4.90 17.03 -8.23
C GLU A 25 -4.88 15.64 -7.59
N ILE A 26 -5.44 15.50 -6.39
CA ILE A 26 -5.57 14.20 -5.72
C ILE A 26 -6.48 13.26 -6.53
N GLN A 27 -7.61 13.77 -7.05
CA GLN A 27 -8.52 13.00 -7.91
C GLN A 27 -7.83 12.53 -9.20
N LEU A 28 -7.08 13.42 -9.85
CA LEU A 28 -6.31 13.08 -11.05
C LEU A 28 -5.21 12.04 -10.74
N GLU A 29 -4.50 12.20 -9.64
CA GLU A 29 -3.49 11.23 -9.20
C GLU A 29 -4.12 9.87 -8.90
N ALA A 30 -5.21 9.85 -8.13
CA ALA A 30 -5.94 8.64 -7.78
C ALA A 30 -6.46 7.91 -9.03
N GLN A 31 -7.05 8.64 -9.99
CA GLN A 31 -7.51 8.06 -11.25
C GLN A 31 -6.33 7.52 -12.09
N GLY A 32 -5.21 8.24 -12.15
CA GLY A 32 -4.00 7.80 -12.83
C GLY A 32 -3.39 6.53 -12.21
N ARG A 33 -3.44 6.40 -10.87
CA ARG A 33 -3.01 5.19 -10.15
C ARG A 33 -3.97 4.03 -10.42
N SER A 34 -5.27 4.26 -10.38
CA SER A 34 -6.30 3.25 -10.64
C SER A 34 -6.18 2.66 -12.05
N ARG A 35 -6.04 3.50 -13.07
CA ARG A 35 -5.82 3.06 -14.46
C ARG A 35 -4.57 2.19 -14.60
N ARG A 36 -3.45 2.59 -13.99
CA ARG A 36 -2.20 1.80 -14.01
C ARG A 36 -2.38 0.46 -13.30
N LEU A 37 -3.04 0.44 -12.14
CA LEU A 37 -3.29 -0.79 -11.38
C LEU A 37 -4.14 -1.78 -12.18
N CYS A 38 -5.26 -1.33 -12.75
CA CYS A 38 -6.12 -2.17 -13.58
C CYS A 38 -5.41 -2.66 -14.86
N ALA A 39 -4.56 -1.82 -15.46
CA ALA A 39 -3.75 -2.22 -16.61
C ALA A 39 -2.74 -3.32 -16.24
N SER A 40 -1.99 -3.16 -15.14
CA SER A 40 -1.06 -4.17 -14.64
C SER A 40 -1.77 -5.48 -14.26
N GLN A 41 -2.97 -5.39 -13.69
CA GLN A 41 -3.80 -6.56 -13.39
C GLN A 41 -4.22 -7.30 -14.67
N THR A 42 -4.64 -6.56 -15.70
CA THR A 42 -5.03 -7.13 -17.00
C THR A 42 -3.84 -7.79 -17.69
N GLU A 43 -2.66 -7.17 -17.62
CA GLU A 43 -1.42 -7.74 -18.15
C GLU A 43 -1.06 -9.04 -17.43
N LEU A 44 -1.09 -9.04 -16.09
CA LEU A 44 -0.84 -10.24 -15.29
C LEU A 44 -1.83 -11.37 -15.65
N ARG A 45 -3.13 -11.04 -15.78
CA ARG A 45 -4.16 -11.99 -16.21
C ARG A 45 -3.81 -12.62 -17.55
N ALA A 46 -3.49 -11.80 -18.56
CA ALA A 46 -3.13 -12.26 -19.89
C ALA A 46 -1.85 -13.11 -19.90
N ILE A 47 -0.88 -12.82 -19.04
CA ILE A 47 0.32 -13.66 -18.86
C ILE A 47 -0.07 -15.03 -18.30
N LEU A 48 -0.91 -15.06 -17.27
CA LEU A 48 -1.32 -16.31 -16.64
C LEU A 48 -2.16 -17.17 -17.58
N GLU A 49 -3.13 -16.60 -18.30
CA GLU A 49 -3.94 -17.34 -19.28
C GLU A 49 -3.08 -18.06 -20.32
N ARG A 50 -1.98 -17.45 -20.76
CA ARG A 50 -1.08 -18.03 -21.78
C ARG A 50 0.00 -18.95 -21.20
N HIS A 51 0.47 -18.67 -19.99
CA HIS A 51 1.73 -19.21 -19.49
C HIS A 51 1.67 -19.84 -18.11
N GLU A 52 0.53 -19.87 -17.43
CA GLU A 52 0.43 -20.35 -16.04
C GLU A 52 0.97 -21.77 -15.88
N ALA A 53 0.56 -22.73 -16.71
CA ALA A 53 1.06 -24.11 -16.64
C ALA A 53 2.59 -24.18 -16.78
N THR A 54 3.16 -23.37 -17.68
CA THR A 54 4.62 -23.28 -17.88
C THR A 54 5.30 -22.64 -16.67
N ILE A 55 4.73 -21.58 -16.10
CA ILE A 55 5.23 -20.90 -14.90
C ILE A 55 5.24 -21.87 -13.72
N GLN A 56 4.11 -22.55 -13.45
CA GLN A 56 3.99 -23.52 -12.36
C GLN A 56 5.01 -24.65 -12.50
N ASN A 57 5.13 -25.25 -13.70
CA ASN A 57 6.08 -26.33 -13.96
C ASN A 57 7.54 -25.91 -13.83
N ARG A 58 7.89 -24.68 -14.23
CA ARG A 58 9.25 -24.16 -14.10
C ARG A 58 9.55 -23.77 -12.65
N TRP A 59 8.60 -23.16 -11.95
CA TRP A 59 8.77 -22.72 -10.57
C TRP A 59 8.91 -23.89 -9.59
N SER A 60 8.12 -24.95 -9.78
CA SER A 60 8.16 -26.15 -8.94
C SER A 60 9.53 -26.85 -8.98
N LYS A 61 10.19 -26.83 -10.14
CA LYS A 61 11.52 -27.42 -10.37
C LYS A 61 12.69 -26.60 -9.81
N LYS A 62 12.48 -25.35 -9.42
CA LYS A 62 13.55 -24.48 -8.89
C LYS A 62 13.83 -24.77 -7.43
N THR A 63 15.11 -24.70 -7.05
CA THR A 63 15.51 -24.71 -5.63
C THR A 63 15.14 -23.41 -4.94
N LYS A 64 15.13 -23.38 -3.60
CA LYS A 64 14.88 -22.15 -2.81
C LYS A 64 15.82 -21.01 -3.23
N THR A 65 17.11 -21.28 -3.35
CA THR A 65 18.13 -20.30 -3.77
C THR A 65 17.88 -19.76 -5.18
N GLN A 66 17.48 -20.62 -6.12
CA GLN A 66 17.14 -20.18 -7.49
C GLN A 66 15.88 -19.30 -7.51
N ARG A 67 14.88 -19.61 -6.67
CA ARG A 67 13.67 -18.79 -6.53
C ARG A 67 14.00 -17.43 -5.94
N GLN A 68 14.81 -17.39 -4.88
CA GLN A 68 15.29 -16.13 -4.29
C GLN A 68 16.06 -15.28 -5.30
N ALA A 69 16.97 -15.88 -6.08
CA ALA A 69 17.69 -15.16 -7.13
C ALA A 69 16.76 -14.51 -8.17
N ILE A 70 15.68 -15.21 -8.57
CA ILE A 70 14.67 -14.64 -9.48
C ILE A 70 13.90 -13.51 -8.81
N LEU A 71 13.46 -13.69 -7.56
CA LEU A 71 12.76 -12.65 -6.81
C LEU A 71 13.60 -11.39 -6.67
N LEU A 72 14.89 -11.54 -6.35
CA LEU A 72 15.84 -10.42 -6.21
C LEU A 72 16.21 -9.79 -7.56
N THR A 73 16.11 -10.51 -8.67
CA THR A 73 16.25 -9.92 -10.00
C THR A 73 15.09 -8.97 -10.30
N ALA A 74 13.87 -9.30 -9.86
CA ALA A 74 12.69 -8.46 -10.05
C ALA A 74 12.57 -7.35 -8.98
N TRP A 75 13.07 -7.61 -7.76
CA TRP A 75 12.99 -6.70 -6.61
C TRP A 75 14.28 -6.79 -5.78
N PRO A 76 15.32 -6.01 -6.12
CA PRO A 76 16.66 -6.12 -5.52
C PRO A 76 16.71 -5.99 -3.99
N ASN A 77 15.79 -5.22 -3.41
CA ASN A 77 15.73 -4.94 -1.96
C ASN A 77 14.56 -5.66 -1.25
N MET A 78 14.13 -6.81 -1.76
CA MET A 78 13.02 -7.57 -1.17
C MET A 78 13.37 -7.99 0.26
N ALA A 79 12.47 -7.73 1.21
CA ALA A 79 12.65 -8.08 2.61
C ALA A 79 12.92 -9.58 2.78
N THR A 80 13.85 -9.93 3.69
CA THR A 80 14.34 -11.31 3.81
C THR A 80 13.39 -12.22 4.57
N ALA A 81 12.74 -11.70 5.61
CA ALA A 81 11.99 -12.49 6.59
C ALA A 81 10.47 -12.29 6.46
N HIS A 82 9.73 -13.28 6.96
CA HIS A 82 8.29 -13.18 7.19
C HIS A 82 7.99 -12.02 8.15
N ARG A 83 6.95 -11.22 7.83
CA ARG A 83 6.55 -10.03 8.61
C ARG A 83 7.76 -9.11 8.91
N PRO A 84 8.34 -8.51 7.86
CA PRO A 84 9.54 -7.68 8.02
C PRO A 84 9.28 -6.43 8.87
N ASP A 85 8.05 -5.94 8.90
CA ASP A 85 7.55 -4.93 9.84
C ASP A 85 7.78 -5.35 11.31
N HIS A 86 7.43 -6.58 11.67
CA HIS A 86 7.63 -7.13 13.01
C HIS A 86 9.10 -7.40 13.29
N GLU A 87 9.85 -7.94 12.33
CA GLU A 87 11.26 -8.26 12.53
C GLU A 87 12.12 -7.00 12.70
N ALA A 88 11.78 -5.91 12.03
CA ALA A 88 12.44 -4.61 12.21
C ALA A 88 12.29 -4.12 13.67
N ILE A 89 11.05 -4.13 14.20
CA ILE A 89 10.77 -3.72 15.58
C ILE A 89 11.44 -4.67 16.57
N ARG A 90 11.35 -5.99 16.34
CA ARG A 90 11.97 -7.00 17.21
C ARG A 90 13.49 -6.86 17.24
N SER A 91 14.12 -6.61 16.10
CA SER A 91 15.56 -6.39 16.00
C SER A 91 16.00 -5.16 16.78
N TRP A 92 15.26 -4.05 16.66
CA TRP A 92 15.51 -2.86 17.44
C TRP A 92 15.35 -3.10 18.94
N GLY A 93 14.30 -3.84 19.35
CA GLY A 93 14.07 -4.15 20.77
C GLY A 93 15.18 -5.00 21.40
N ARG A 94 15.78 -5.93 20.63
CA ARG A 94 16.96 -6.68 21.09
C ARG A 94 18.18 -5.78 21.33
N GLN A 95 18.30 -4.68 20.59
CA GLN A 95 19.38 -3.71 20.74
C GLN A 95 19.09 -2.68 21.84
N ASN A 96 17.82 -2.52 22.22
CA ASN A 96 17.35 -1.53 23.19
C ASN A 96 16.46 -2.19 24.25
N PRO A 97 17.00 -3.11 25.08
CA PRO A 97 16.20 -3.96 25.97
C PRO A 97 15.43 -3.17 27.05
N ASP A 98 15.91 -1.98 27.40
CA ASP A 98 15.27 -1.10 28.39
C ASP A 98 14.18 -0.21 27.78
N SER A 99 14.01 -0.23 26.45
CA SER A 99 13.07 0.63 25.74
C SER A 99 11.83 -0.12 25.28
N THR A 100 10.66 0.45 25.59
CA THR A 100 9.34 -0.06 25.16
C THR A 100 8.61 0.91 24.22
N ASP A 101 9.25 2.03 23.87
CA ASP A 101 8.65 3.05 23.00
C ASP A 101 8.76 2.66 21.52
N LEU A 102 7.67 2.12 20.98
CA LEU A 102 7.55 1.75 19.57
C LEU A 102 7.68 2.94 18.61
N ARG A 103 7.34 4.17 19.04
CA ARG A 103 7.51 5.38 18.22
C ARG A 103 8.97 5.78 18.15
N GLN A 104 9.73 5.58 19.23
CA GLN A 104 11.18 5.75 19.18
C GLN A 104 11.82 4.69 18.29
N ALA A 105 11.41 3.43 18.40
CA ALA A 105 11.88 2.36 17.53
C ALA A 105 11.74 2.71 16.04
N VAL A 106 10.55 3.17 15.66
CA VAL A 106 10.25 3.59 14.29
C VAL A 106 11.15 4.73 13.82
N ARG A 107 11.38 5.75 14.67
CA ARG A 107 12.28 6.86 14.33
C ARG A 107 13.71 6.39 14.11
N ASP A 108 14.21 5.52 14.98
CA ASP A 108 15.58 5.01 14.90
C ASP A 108 15.77 4.09 13.69
N ILE A 109 14.82 3.18 13.44
CA ILE A 109 14.87 2.29 12.27
C ILE A 109 14.82 3.13 10.97
N SER A 110 13.94 4.14 10.93
CA SER A 110 13.84 5.05 9.79
C SER A 110 15.12 5.86 9.58
N ALA A 111 15.80 6.30 10.64
CA ALA A 111 17.04 7.07 10.54
C ALA A 111 18.21 6.24 10.00
N ASN A 112 18.20 4.92 10.24
CA ASN A 112 19.26 4.01 9.84
C ASN A 112 19.04 3.35 8.47
N SER A 113 17.92 3.65 7.80
CA SER A 113 17.54 3.06 6.52
C SER A 113 17.46 4.13 5.44
N THR A 114 17.59 3.74 4.16
CA THR A 114 17.07 4.62 3.11
C THR A 114 15.55 4.65 3.28
N GLY A 115 14.93 5.81 3.47
CA GLY A 115 13.51 5.90 3.90
C GLY A 115 12.51 5.14 3.01
N LEU A 116 12.88 4.87 1.76
CA LEU A 116 12.12 4.02 0.83
C LEU A 116 12.12 2.55 1.27
N GLU A 117 13.29 1.95 1.53
CA GLU A 117 13.40 0.55 1.96
C GLU A 117 12.68 0.29 3.29
N TYR A 118 12.80 1.24 4.23
CA TYR A 118 12.12 1.16 5.53
C TYR A 118 10.60 1.16 5.38
N ARG A 119 10.08 2.10 4.61
CA ARG A 119 8.64 2.28 4.42
C ARG A 119 8.00 1.07 3.74
N GLU A 120 8.71 0.43 2.80
CA GLU A 120 8.21 -0.77 2.10
C GLU A 120 7.94 -1.97 3.02
N LEU A 121 8.71 -2.11 4.11
CA LEU A 121 8.51 -3.20 5.09
C LEU A 121 7.11 -3.16 5.72
N PHE A 122 6.55 -1.96 5.87
CA PHE A 122 5.25 -1.73 6.47
C PHE A 122 4.12 -1.67 5.45
N ILE A 123 4.42 -1.40 4.18
CA ILE A 123 3.41 -1.32 3.12
C ILE A 123 3.11 -2.72 2.57
N TRP A 124 4.13 -3.54 2.38
CA TRP A 124 4.00 -4.85 1.78
C TRP A 124 4.64 -5.94 2.66
N PRO A 125 4.19 -6.12 3.91
CA PRO A 125 4.81 -7.08 4.83
C PRO A 125 4.71 -8.55 4.35
N TYR A 126 3.80 -8.83 3.43
CA TYR A 126 3.63 -10.15 2.79
C TYR A 126 4.50 -10.34 1.53
N ILE A 127 5.22 -9.32 1.07
CA ILE A 127 6.17 -9.42 -0.04
C ILE A 127 7.58 -9.58 0.53
N ASN A 128 7.99 -10.83 0.74
CA ASN A 128 9.29 -11.16 1.33
C ASN A 128 9.87 -12.46 0.74
N GLN A 129 11.18 -12.64 0.89
CA GLN A 129 11.91 -13.77 0.33
C GLN A 129 11.55 -15.09 1.03
N GLU A 130 11.37 -15.08 2.35
CA GLU A 130 11.06 -16.28 3.14
C GLU A 130 9.78 -16.97 2.64
N ASP A 131 8.72 -16.20 2.45
CA ASP A 131 7.42 -16.68 2.00
C ASP A 131 7.39 -16.92 0.49
N LEU A 132 7.81 -15.95 -0.32
CA LEU A 132 7.69 -16.05 -1.78
C LEU A 132 8.62 -17.10 -2.39
N SER A 133 9.72 -17.47 -1.70
CA SER A 133 10.59 -18.56 -2.16
C SER A 133 10.01 -19.97 -1.90
N GLN A 134 8.90 -20.08 -1.18
CA GLN A 134 8.19 -21.34 -1.01
C GLN A 134 7.56 -21.79 -2.34
N PRO A 135 7.44 -23.11 -2.59
CA PRO A 135 6.99 -23.63 -3.89
C PRO A 135 5.61 -23.13 -4.34
N LYS A 136 4.71 -22.83 -3.40
CA LYS A 136 3.30 -22.51 -3.69
C LYS A 136 2.94 -21.03 -3.57
N ILE A 137 3.58 -20.30 -2.65
CA ILE A 137 3.10 -18.99 -2.22
C ILE A 137 3.15 -17.95 -3.35
N LEU A 138 4.25 -17.87 -4.10
CA LEU A 138 4.32 -16.97 -5.25
C LEU A 138 3.25 -17.32 -6.31
N LEU A 139 3.03 -18.61 -6.58
CA LEU A 139 2.03 -19.06 -7.56
C LEU A 139 0.61 -18.69 -7.12
N LEU A 140 0.29 -18.84 -5.83
CA LEU A 140 -0.99 -18.44 -5.26
C LEU A 140 -1.18 -16.93 -5.34
N LEU A 141 -0.15 -16.15 -5.00
CA LEU A 141 -0.17 -14.69 -5.11
C LEU A 141 -0.46 -14.25 -6.55
N LEU A 142 0.28 -14.77 -7.53
CA LEU A 142 0.08 -14.44 -8.95
C LEU A 142 -1.34 -14.82 -9.41
N SER A 143 -1.77 -16.05 -9.12
CA SER A 143 -3.11 -16.54 -9.48
C SER A 143 -4.21 -15.66 -8.88
N ALA A 144 -4.13 -15.35 -7.58
CA ALA A 144 -5.12 -14.54 -6.90
C ALA A 144 -5.18 -13.14 -7.53
N ARG A 145 -4.03 -12.47 -7.69
CA ARG A 145 -3.94 -11.09 -8.18
C ARG A 145 -4.26 -10.95 -9.67
N GLY A 146 -4.05 -11.98 -10.49
CA GLY A 146 -4.40 -11.95 -11.90
C GLY A 146 -5.87 -12.30 -12.20
N ARG A 147 -6.54 -13.04 -11.31
CA ARG A 147 -7.92 -13.49 -11.56
C ARG A 147 -8.98 -12.55 -10.99
N HIS A 148 -8.68 -11.89 -9.88
CA HIS A 148 -9.65 -11.06 -9.14
C HIS A 148 -9.42 -9.56 -9.41
N ASP A 149 -10.44 -8.74 -9.14
CA ASP A 149 -10.35 -7.29 -9.31
C ASP A 149 -9.54 -6.69 -8.14
N PRO A 150 -8.81 -5.58 -8.33
CA PRO A 150 -8.15 -4.90 -7.21
C PRO A 150 -9.07 -4.60 -6.01
N CYS A 151 -10.36 -4.35 -6.24
CA CYS A 151 -11.31 -4.11 -5.15
C CYS A 151 -11.46 -5.28 -4.18
N ASP A 152 -11.22 -6.51 -4.63
CA ASP A 152 -11.34 -7.72 -3.81
C ASP A 152 -10.24 -7.82 -2.75
N PHE A 153 -9.15 -7.06 -2.91
CA PHE A 153 -8.00 -7.06 -1.99
C PHE A 153 -7.87 -5.78 -1.17
N ALA A 154 -8.63 -4.73 -1.49
CA ALA A 154 -8.43 -3.41 -0.90
C ALA A 154 -8.45 -3.42 0.64
N ALA A 155 -9.41 -4.12 1.25
CA ALA A 155 -9.49 -4.27 2.70
C ALA A 155 -8.29 -5.04 3.28
N ALA A 156 -7.93 -6.17 2.68
CA ALA A 156 -6.82 -7.00 3.16
C ALA A 156 -5.45 -6.30 3.01
N ASP A 157 -5.26 -5.57 1.90
CA ASP A 157 -4.06 -4.78 1.66
C ASP A 157 -3.97 -3.62 2.67
N PHE A 158 -5.10 -2.96 2.95
CA PHE A 158 -5.15 -1.92 3.98
C PHE A 158 -4.86 -2.46 5.39
N GLU A 159 -5.43 -3.61 5.74
CA GLU A 159 -5.20 -4.27 7.02
C GLU A 159 -3.73 -4.70 7.18
N ALA A 160 -3.10 -5.22 6.12
CA ALA A 160 -1.69 -5.57 6.13
C ALA A 160 -0.79 -4.36 6.46
N MET A 161 -1.20 -3.15 6.06
CA MET A 161 -0.49 -1.90 6.34
C MET A 161 -0.76 -1.31 7.73
N CYS A 162 -1.71 -1.88 8.49
CA CYS A 162 -2.24 -1.27 9.72
C CYS A 162 -1.14 -0.92 10.74
N LEU A 163 -0.14 -1.78 10.92
CA LEU A 163 0.96 -1.50 11.83
C LEU A 163 1.74 -0.24 11.42
N GLY A 164 2.04 -0.09 10.12
CA GLY A 164 2.72 1.10 9.60
C GLY A 164 1.91 2.38 9.76
N ILE A 165 0.58 2.29 9.63
CA ILE A 165 -0.34 3.40 9.84
C ILE A 165 -0.37 3.79 11.33
N CYS A 166 -0.58 2.82 12.22
CA CYS A 166 -0.63 3.02 13.68
C CYS A 166 0.67 3.63 14.23
N LEU A 167 1.80 3.28 13.64
CA LEU A 167 3.12 3.78 14.00
C LEU A 167 3.52 5.07 13.27
N CYS A 168 2.63 5.64 12.44
CA CYS A 168 2.88 6.83 11.62
C CYS A 168 4.04 6.68 10.62
N VAL A 169 4.44 5.46 10.27
CA VAL A 169 5.41 5.17 9.19
C VAL A 169 4.79 5.44 7.83
N ILE A 170 3.52 5.05 7.69
CA ILE A 170 2.73 5.28 6.49
C ILE A 170 1.84 6.48 6.75
N GLN A 171 2.17 7.60 6.10
CA GLN A 171 1.31 8.78 6.09
C GLN A 171 0.13 8.52 5.16
N THR A 172 -1.07 8.48 5.75
CA THR A 172 -2.32 8.51 5.00
C THR A 172 -2.72 9.98 4.86
N ASN A 173 -2.54 10.53 3.66
CA ASN A 173 -3.02 11.88 3.37
C ASN A 173 -4.54 11.83 3.20
N CYS A 174 -5.26 11.87 4.32
CA CYS A 174 -6.69 12.10 4.30
C CYS A 174 -6.94 13.59 4.01
N HIS A 175 -7.34 13.90 2.77
CA HIS A 175 -7.91 15.21 2.50
C HIS A 175 -9.18 15.34 3.36
N ALA A 176 -9.28 16.39 4.17
CA ALA A 176 -10.08 16.44 5.39
C ALA A 176 -11.61 16.30 5.23
N LYS A 177 -12.12 16.10 4.02
CA LYS A 177 -13.56 15.99 3.71
C LYS A 177 -13.87 15.11 2.49
N SER A 178 -13.11 14.03 2.30
CA SER A 178 -13.35 13.13 1.18
C SER A 178 -13.09 11.67 1.54
N THR A 179 -13.91 10.79 0.98
CA THR A 179 -13.78 9.34 1.12
C THR A 179 -13.36 8.73 -0.21
N MET A 180 -12.34 7.86 -0.20
CA MET A 180 -11.94 7.10 -1.38
C MET A 180 -12.71 5.78 -1.44
N ILE A 181 -13.35 5.49 -2.57
CA ILE A 181 -14.06 4.23 -2.78
C ILE A 181 -13.06 3.20 -3.32
N LEU A 182 -12.88 2.11 -2.58
CA LEU A 182 -12.02 0.99 -2.97
C LEU A 182 -12.78 -0.34 -2.99
N ASN A 183 -13.55 -0.61 -1.92
CA ASN A 183 -14.31 -1.85 -1.79
C ASN A 183 -15.54 -1.86 -2.72
N GLY A 184 -15.73 -2.96 -3.45
CA GLY A 184 -16.86 -3.11 -4.40
C GLY A 184 -16.79 -2.21 -5.65
N ALA A 185 -15.74 -1.40 -5.79
CA ALA A 185 -15.57 -0.48 -6.90
C ALA A 185 -14.77 -1.15 -8.03
N VAL A 186 -15.46 -1.85 -8.93
CA VAL A 186 -14.84 -2.59 -10.02
C VAL A 186 -14.39 -1.65 -11.14
N GLY A 187 -13.17 -1.88 -11.62
CA GLY A 187 -12.60 -1.20 -12.79
C GLY A 187 -12.05 0.21 -12.53
N PRO A 188 -11.29 0.76 -13.50
CA PRO A 188 -10.43 1.92 -13.29
C PRO A 188 -11.17 3.26 -13.10
N ASP A 189 -12.43 3.34 -13.53
CA ASP A 189 -13.23 4.56 -13.41
C ASP A 189 -13.93 4.67 -12.05
N ASN A 190 -14.08 3.54 -11.34
CA ASN A 190 -14.75 3.47 -10.04
C ASN A 190 -13.74 3.27 -8.91
N TYR A 191 -12.77 2.37 -9.10
CA TYR A 191 -11.76 2.07 -8.09
C TYR A 191 -10.88 3.29 -7.83
N GLY A 192 -10.72 3.67 -6.55
CA GLY A 192 -9.92 4.82 -6.15
C GLY A 192 -10.59 6.17 -6.33
N LYS A 193 -11.87 6.22 -6.71
CA LYS A 193 -12.62 7.48 -6.86
C LYS A 193 -12.78 8.17 -5.52
N LEU A 194 -12.50 9.47 -5.46
CA LEU A 194 -12.72 10.30 -4.28
C LEU A 194 -14.09 10.96 -4.33
N LEU A 195 -14.87 10.79 -3.26
CA LEU A 195 -16.14 11.47 -3.04
C LEU A 195 -15.94 12.58 -2.01
N ALA A 196 -16.28 13.82 -2.38
CA ALA A 196 -16.36 14.92 -1.44
C ALA A 196 -17.60 14.75 -0.55
N TRP A 197 -17.45 14.94 0.77
CA TRP A 197 -18.55 14.80 1.72
C TRP A 197 -19.66 15.84 1.50
N ASP A 198 -19.29 17.03 1.02
CA ASP A 198 -20.24 18.12 0.76
C ASP A 198 -21.21 17.78 -0.41
N GLU A 199 -20.77 16.94 -1.35
CA GLU A 199 -21.59 16.46 -2.49
C GLU A 199 -22.32 15.15 -2.18
N HIS A 200 -21.79 14.39 -1.21
CA HIS A 200 -22.27 13.07 -0.83
C HIS A 200 -22.39 12.97 0.69
N PRO A 201 -23.53 13.42 1.27
CA PRO A 201 -23.72 13.40 2.71
C PRO A 201 -23.69 11.97 3.28
N ASP A 202 -23.95 10.92 2.52
CA ASP A 202 -23.83 9.54 3.02
C ASP A 202 -22.38 9.00 2.99
N ALA A 203 -21.40 9.81 2.54
CA ALA A 203 -20.01 9.40 2.41
C ALA A 203 -19.14 9.66 3.66
N HIS A 204 -19.71 10.26 4.71
CA HIS A 204 -19.07 10.36 6.03
C HIS A 204 -19.61 9.26 6.97
N TYR A 205 -18.72 8.64 7.74
CA TYR A 205 -19.05 7.68 8.80
C TYR A 205 -18.72 8.28 10.17
#